data_AF-A0A4V2ZMY0-F1
#
_entry.id   AF-A0A4V2ZMY0-F1
#
_cell.length_a   1.000
_cell.length_b   1.000
_cell.length_c   1.000
_cell.angle_alpha   90.00
_cell.angle_beta   90.00
_cell.angle_gamma   90.00
#
_symmetry.space_group_name_H-M   'P 1'
#
loop_
_entity.id
_entity.type
_entity.pdbx_description
1 polymer ?
#
loop_
_entity_poly.entity_id
_entity_poly.type
_entity_poly.pdbx_seq_one_letter_code
_entity_poly.pdbx_strand_id
1 'polypeptide(L)'
;MSGDLNPLHADSDVAREAGLEAPILHGLCNLGIAAIATGRTASGGLPALRSIGARYADVLYPGDTLLAEIWHENGVALFRCRSARTKQIVVDDGIARFL
;
A
#
# COMPACT_ATOMS: atom_id res chain seq x y z
N MET A 1 2.77 17.21 5.01
CA MET A 1 2.42 16.10 5.93
C MET A 1 0.91 15.96 5.95
N SER A 2 0.39 14.72 6.04
CA SER A 2 -1.05 14.42 5.81
C SER A 2 -1.85 14.09 7.08
N GLY A 3 -1.27 14.21 8.28
CA GLY A 3 -2.01 14.21 9.55
C GLY A 3 -1.74 13.03 10.51
N ASP A 4 -1.14 11.93 10.04
CA ASP A 4 -0.71 10.84 10.93
C ASP A 4 0.69 11.12 11.48
N LEU A 5 0.74 11.41 12.79
CA LEU A 5 1.94 11.73 13.54
C LEU A 5 2.40 10.59 14.46
N ASN A 6 1.94 9.35 14.23
CA ASN A 6 2.36 8.22 15.03
C ASN A 6 3.89 8.04 14.94
N PRO A 7 4.62 8.08 16.08
CA PRO A 7 6.07 8.00 16.10
C PRO A 7 6.63 6.70 15.54
N LEU A 8 5.82 5.62 15.44
CA LEU A 8 6.18 4.37 14.78
C LEU A 8 6.72 4.56 13.34
N HIS A 9 6.37 5.67 12.70
CA HIS A 9 6.75 6.00 11.32
C HIS A 9 8.00 6.91 11.19
N ALA A 10 8.58 7.38 12.30
CA ALA A 10 9.72 8.30 12.26
C ALA A 10 10.76 8.11 13.38
N ASP A 11 10.36 7.62 14.54
CA ASP A 11 11.22 7.43 15.70
C ASP A 11 11.75 5.99 15.76
N SER A 12 13.08 5.86 15.77
CA SER A 12 13.75 4.56 15.72
C SER A 12 13.63 3.79 17.03
N ASP A 13 13.60 4.47 18.17
CA ASP A 13 13.49 3.82 19.48
C ASP A 13 12.08 3.24 19.63
N VAL A 14 11.05 4.02 19.27
CA VAL A 14 9.65 3.55 19.28
C VAL A 14 9.45 2.36 18.32
N ALA A 15 10.01 2.40 17.12
CA ALA A 15 9.91 1.29 16.18
C ALA A 15 10.58 0.02 16.72
N ARG A 16 11.76 0.16 17.34
CA ARG A 16 12.49 -0.96 17.94
C ARG A 16 11.74 -1.55 19.14
N GLU A 17 11.15 -0.72 20.00
CA GLU A 17 10.29 -1.16 21.10
C GLU A 17 9.06 -1.93 20.60
N ALA A 18 8.52 -1.57 19.44
CA ALA A 18 7.45 -2.30 18.76
C ALA A 18 7.91 -3.59 18.04
N GLY A 19 9.21 -3.94 18.12
CA GLY A 19 9.77 -5.15 17.51
C GLY A 19 10.09 -5.03 16.02
N LEU A 20 10.17 -3.80 15.48
CA LEU A 20 10.52 -3.53 14.08
C LEU A 20 12.02 -3.28 13.93
N GLU A 21 12.56 -3.47 12.72
CA GLU A 21 13.96 -3.21 12.40
C GLU A 21 14.28 -1.70 12.41
N ALA A 22 13.30 -0.88 12.00
CA ALA A 22 13.38 0.57 11.81
C ALA A 22 11.95 1.14 11.67
N PRO A 23 11.76 2.46 11.62
CA PRO A 23 10.45 3.05 11.34
C PRO A 23 9.87 2.56 10.01
N ILE A 24 8.57 2.29 10.00
CA ILE A 24 7.87 1.73 8.83
C ILE A 24 7.09 2.81 8.09
N LEU A 25 6.88 2.62 6.81
CA LEU A 25 6.00 3.46 6.00
C LEU A 25 4.54 3.27 6.43
N HIS A 26 3.76 4.36 6.46
CA HIS A 26 2.33 4.28 6.79
C HIS A 26 1.59 3.29 5.88
N GLY A 27 0.73 2.44 6.44
CA GLY A 27 -0.10 1.53 5.66
C GLY A 27 -0.98 2.28 4.63
N LEU A 28 -1.53 3.44 5.03
CA LEU A 28 -2.30 4.30 4.11
C LEU A 28 -1.44 4.88 2.98
N CYS A 29 -0.13 5.04 3.17
CA CYS A 29 0.78 5.43 2.08
C CYS A 29 0.92 4.27 1.08
N ASN A 30 1.07 3.03 1.54
CA ASN A 30 1.06 1.84 0.66
C ASN A 30 -0.26 1.75 -0.14
N LEU A 31 -1.40 1.98 0.51
CA LEU A 31 -2.70 1.98 -0.16
C LEU A 31 -2.81 3.12 -1.20
N GLY A 32 -2.27 4.30 -0.91
CA GLY A 32 -2.19 5.42 -1.86
C GLY A 32 -1.33 5.09 -3.09
N ILE A 33 -0.18 4.42 -2.88
CA ILE A 33 0.66 3.94 -3.99
C ILE A 33 -0.10 2.89 -4.82
N ALA A 34 -0.80 1.96 -4.17
CA ALA A 34 -1.64 0.96 -4.84
C ALA A 34 -2.80 1.59 -5.64
N ALA A 35 -3.41 2.66 -5.13
CA ALA A 35 -4.43 3.43 -5.85
C ALA A 35 -3.87 4.06 -7.14
N ILE A 36 -2.66 4.64 -7.08
CA ILE A 36 -1.99 5.16 -8.27
C ILE A 36 -1.67 4.02 -9.25
N ALA A 37 -1.18 2.88 -8.77
CA ALA A 37 -0.83 1.74 -9.61
C ALA A 37 -2.04 1.14 -10.33
N THR A 38 -3.15 0.91 -9.61
CA THR A 38 -4.41 0.43 -10.21
C THR A 38 -5.04 1.47 -11.13
N GLY A 39 -4.95 2.77 -10.78
CA GLY A 39 -5.38 3.86 -11.65
C GLY A 39 -4.63 3.88 -12.99
N ARG A 40 -3.34 3.53 -13.03
CA ARG A 40 -2.57 3.46 -14.28
C ARG A 40 -3.00 2.34 -15.23
N THR A 41 -3.71 1.34 -14.73
CA THR A 41 -4.21 0.21 -15.54
C THR A 41 -5.69 0.36 -15.92
N ALA A 42 -6.40 1.35 -15.35
CA ALA A 42 -7.81 1.61 -15.64
C ALA A 42 -7.99 2.62 -16.79
N SER A 43 -8.97 2.40 -17.67
CA SER A 43 -9.25 3.25 -18.84
C SER A 43 -9.52 4.72 -18.47
N GLY A 44 -10.18 4.98 -17.33
CA GLY A 44 -10.47 6.33 -16.82
C GLY A 44 -9.38 6.90 -15.90
N GLY A 45 -8.28 6.17 -15.69
CA GLY A 45 -7.20 6.59 -14.82
C GLY A 45 -7.56 6.61 -13.32
N LEU A 46 -6.65 7.16 -12.51
CA LEU A 46 -6.91 7.46 -11.10
C LEU A 46 -8.15 8.36 -10.88
N PRO A 47 -8.49 9.36 -11.72
CA PRO A 47 -9.70 10.17 -11.54
C PRO A 47 -11.00 9.39 -11.60
N ALA A 48 -11.02 8.21 -12.22
CA ALA A 48 -12.20 7.33 -12.26
C ALA A 48 -12.34 6.46 -11.01
N LEU A 49 -11.34 6.42 -10.11
CA LEU A 49 -11.38 5.61 -8.90
C LEU A 49 -12.51 6.08 -7.96
N ARG A 50 -13.41 5.15 -7.61
CA ARG A 50 -14.56 5.41 -6.71
C ARG A 50 -14.39 4.83 -5.33
N SER A 51 -13.79 3.66 -5.24
CA SER A 51 -13.47 3.05 -3.98
C SER A 51 -12.22 2.18 -4.11
N ILE A 52 -11.46 2.13 -3.03
CA ILE A 52 -10.36 1.20 -2.86
C ILE A 52 -10.40 0.65 -1.45
N GLY A 53 -10.19 -0.65 -1.31
CA GLY A 53 -10.09 -1.34 -0.03
C GLY A 53 -9.06 -2.45 -0.12
N ALA A 54 -8.44 -2.78 1.01
CA ALA A 54 -7.48 -3.87 1.12
C ALA A 54 -7.28 -4.25 2.60
N ARG A 55 -6.59 -5.37 2.84
CA ARG A 55 -6.05 -5.75 4.15
C ARG A 55 -4.56 -5.37 4.21
N TYR A 56 -4.14 -4.76 5.31
CA TYR A 56 -2.71 -4.64 5.66
C TYR A 56 -2.23 -5.97 6.23
N ALA A 57 -1.23 -6.57 5.58
CA ALA A 57 -0.75 -7.91 5.91
C ALA A 57 0.64 -7.89 6.56
N ASP A 58 1.48 -6.92 6.20
CA ASP A 58 2.83 -6.75 6.74
C ASP A 58 3.30 -5.30 6.53
N VAL A 59 4.49 -4.98 6.99
CA VAL A 59 5.09 -3.64 6.95
C VAL A 59 5.93 -3.41 5.70
N LEU A 60 6.03 -2.16 5.27
CA LEU A 60 7.01 -1.73 4.28
C LEU A 60 7.94 -0.70 4.94
N TYR A 61 9.23 -0.77 4.64
CA TYR A 61 10.20 0.19 5.17
C TYR A 61 10.42 1.33 4.18
N PRO A 62 10.60 2.58 4.64
CA PRO A 62 10.98 3.68 3.76
C PRO A 62 12.23 3.35 2.95
N GLY A 63 12.20 3.64 1.64
CA GLY A 63 13.26 3.29 0.69
C GLY A 63 13.11 1.91 0.03
N ASP A 64 12.20 1.06 0.51
CA ASP A 64 11.87 -0.21 -0.15
C ASP A 64 10.99 0.02 -1.40
N THR A 65 11.01 -0.93 -2.32
CA THR A 65 10.17 -0.91 -3.52
C THR A 65 8.90 -1.73 -3.30
N LEU A 66 7.75 -1.09 -3.44
CA LEU A 66 6.44 -1.75 -3.43
C LEU A 66 6.11 -2.28 -4.83
N LEU A 67 5.97 -3.60 -4.97
CA LEU A 67 5.55 -4.24 -6.22
C LEU A 67 4.04 -4.51 -6.16
N ALA A 68 3.27 -3.86 -7.04
CA ALA A 68 1.85 -4.07 -7.18
C ALA A 68 1.56 -5.10 -8.28
N GLU A 69 0.83 -6.15 -7.93
CA GLU A 69 0.28 -7.13 -8.85
C GLU A 69 -1.21 -6.85 -9.00
N ILE A 70 -1.69 -6.74 -10.25
CA ILE A 70 -3.01 -6.21 -10.56
C ILE A 70 -3.68 -7.13 -11.59
N TRP A 71 -4.91 -7.54 -11.31
CA TRP A 71 -5.75 -8.36 -12.16
C TRP A 71 -7.09 -7.65 -12.39
N HIS A 72 -7.59 -7.70 -13.62
CA HIS A 72 -8.87 -7.10 -13.97
C HIS A 72 -9.94 -8.18 -14.11
N GLU A 73 -10.97 -8.14 -13.28
CA GLU A 73 -12.07 -9.09 -13.28
C GLU A 73 -13.39 -8.36 -13.02
N ASN A 74 -14.47 -8.72 -13.72
CA ASN A 74 -15.83 -8.20 -13.47
C ASN A 74 -15.91 -6.65 -13.31
N GLY A 75 -15.14 -5.91 -14.10
CA GLY A 75 -15.12 -4.44 -14.08
C GLY A 75 -14.35 -3.81 -12.91
N VAL A 76 -13.53 -4.58 -12.19
CA VAL A 76 -12.79 -4.11 -11.02
C VAL A 76 -11.32 -4.50 -11.14
N ALA A 77 -10.43 -3.77 -10.47
CA ALA A 77 -9.03 -4.16 -10.35
C ALA A 77 -8.81 -4.83 -8.99
N LEU A 78 -8.55 -6.14 -9.00
CA LEU A 78 -8.06 -6.88 -7.84
C LEU A 78 -6.55 -6.66 -7.75
N PHE A 79 -6.02 -6.50 -6.54
CA PHE A 79 -4.58 -6.26 -6.39
C PHE A 79 -4.00 -6.82 -5.10
N ARG A 80 -2.69 -7.03 -5.15
CA ARG A 80 -1.82 -7.35 -4.02
C ARG A 80 -0.55 -6.54 -4.15
N CYS A 81 0.07 -6.19 -3.02
CA CYS A 81 1.38 -5.56 -3.03
C CYS A 81 2.37 -6.30 -2.14
N ARG A 82 3.61 -6.41 -2.59
CA ARG A 82 4.71 -7.03 -1.84
C ARG A 82 5.94 -6.12 -1.78
N SER A 83 6.75 -6.30 -0.75
CA SER A 83 8.09 -5.74 -0.70
C SER A 83 8.99 -6.42 -1.74
N ALA A 84 9.70 -5.64 -2.54
CA ALA A 84 10.73 -6.18 -3.43
C ALA A 84 11.92 -6.74 -2.63
N ARG A 85 12.23 -6.14 -1.47
CA ARG A 85 13.32 -6.55 -0.57
C ARG A 85 13.01 -7.86 0.16
N THR A 86 11.91 -7.93 0.90
CA THR A 86 11.59 -9.08 1.78
C THR A 86 10.71 -10.13 1.11
N LYS A 87 10.10 -9.82 -0.03
CA LYS A 87 9.08 -10.65 -0.73
C LYS A 87 7.79 -10.86 0.05
N GLN A 88 7.66 -10.29 1.25
CA GLN A 88 6.43 -10.38 2.05
C GLN A 88 5.30 -9.58 1.40
N ILE A 89 4.09 -10.10 1.56
CA ILE A 89 2.86 -9.41 1.16
C ILE A 89 2.57 -8.33 2.20
N VAL A 90 2.55 -7.08 1.79
CA VAL A 90 2.31 -5.93 2.69
C VAL A 90 0.87 -5.44 2.61
N VAL A 91 0.26 -5.55 1.43
CA VAL A 91 -1.15 -5.25 1.18
C VAL A 91 -1.76 -6.42 0.41
N ASP A 92 -2.87 -6.95 0.90
CA ASP A 92 -3.52 -8.14 0.34
C ASP A 92 -5.03 -7.95 0.22
N ASP A 93 -5.68 -8.85 -0.52
CA ASP A 93 -7.13 -8.83 -0.80
C ASP A 93 -7.61 -7.42 -1.25
N GLY A 94 -6.79 -6.78 -2.09
CA GLY A 94 -7.02 -5.44 -2.58
C GLY A 94 -8.09 -5.42 -3.67
N ILE A 95 -8.97 -4.44 -3.61
CA ILE A 95 -10.00 -4.18 -4.61
C ILE A 95 -10.13 -2.69 -4.89
N ALA A 96 -10.07 -2.32 -6.17
CA ALA A 96 -10.27 -0.96 -6.65
C ALA A 96 -11.41 -0.94 -7.69
N ARG A 97 -12.36 -0.02 -7.52
CA ARG A 97 -13.52 0.16 -8.41
C ARG A 97 -13.42 1.47 -9.17
N PHE A 98 -13.62 1.40 -10.48
CA PHE A 98 -13.59 2.54 -11.40
C PHE A 98 -14.98 2.74 -12.02
N LEU A 99 -15.31 3.97 -12.44
CA LEU A 99 -16.46 4.23 -13.33
C LEU A 99 -16.10 4.08 -14.80
#